data_AF-A0A497T2X2-F1
#
_entry.id   AF-A0A497T2X2-F1
#
_cell.length_a   1.000
_cell.length_b   1.000
_cell.length_c   1.000
_cell.angle_alpha   90.00
_cell.angle_beta   90.00
_cell.angle_gamma   90.00
#
_symmetry.space_group_name_H-M   'P 1'
#
loop_
_entity.id
_entity.type
_entity.pdbx_description
1 polymer ?
#
loop_
_entity_poly.entity_id
_entity_poly.type
_entity_poly.pdbx_seq_one_letter_code
_entity_poly.pdbx_strand_id
1 'polypeptide(L)'
;MPVIGLTFRSISATRSEKAPSGEIRINSTPKVNDIKEVSVATLKKKALAFQFEFVTRYDPDLAELKIEGELLYLADKNEPILKQWKKKKTIPENVSVEILNHLFRRCLLKMAVLADDLQLPPPIQIPRVTTKKQTPAGVG
;
A
#
# COMPACT_ATOMS: atom_id res chain seq x y z
N MET A 1 -12.79 7.20 -10.77
CA MET A 1 -12.13 6.29 -9.79
C MET A 1 -12.83 4.94 -9.85
N PRO A 2 -12.20 3.92 -10.47
CA PRO A 2 -12.83 2.60 -10.66
C PRO A 2 -12.77 1.71 -9.41
N VAL A 3 -11.98 2.05 -8.40
CA VAL A 3 -12.00 1.36 -7.10
C VAL A 3 -13.25 1.76 -6.33
N ILE A 4 -14.09 0.78 -6.00
CA ILE A 4 -15.41 0.97 -5.36
C ILE A 4 -15.46 0.43 -3.93
N GLY A 5 -14.43 -0.30 -3.48
CA GLY A 5 -14.39 -0.85 -2.13
C GLY A 5 -13.00 -1.35 -1.76
N LEU A 6 -12.71 -1.34 -0.46
CA LEU A 6 -11.49 -1.89 0.12
C LEU A 6 -11.81 -2.45 1.51
N THR A 7 -11.51 -3.72 1.71
CA THR A 7 -11.72 -4.43 2.97
C THR A 7 -10.39 -4.98 3.47
N PHE A 8 -10.04 -4.68 4.71
CA PHE A 8 -8.89 -5.31 5.37
C PHE A 8 -9.34 -6.61 6.03
N ARG A 9 -8.65 -7.70 5.70
CA ARG A 9 -8.89 -9.03 6.26
C ARG A 9 -7.98 -9.31 7.45
N SER A 10 -6.73 -8.88 7.38
CA SER A 10 -5.75 -9.06 8.44
C SER A 10 -4.81 -7.87 8.50
N ILE A 11 -4.41 -7.51 9.71
CA ILE A 11 -3.39 -6.51 9.99
C ILE A 11 -2.49 -7.11 11.07
N SER A 12 -1.19 -7.17 10.81
CA SER A 12 -0.20 -7.62 11.78
C SER A 12 1.01 -6.69 11.77
N ALA A 13 1.60 -6.50 12.95
CA ALA A 13 2.74 -5.63 13.15
C ALA A 13 3.67 -6.29 14.16
N THR A 14 4.93 -6.50 13.79
CA THR A 14 5.94 -7.11 14.65
C THR A 14 7.19 -6.25 14.67
N ARG A 15 7.77 -6.09 15.87
CA ARG A 15 9.05 -5.43 16.10
C ARG A 15 9.99 -6.41 16.80
N SER A 16 11.23 -6.46 16.35
CA SER A 16 12.29 -7.27 16.94
C SER A 16 12.74 -6.68 18.27
N GLU A 17 13.06 -7.55 19.24
CA GLU A 17 13.66 -7.14 20.52
C GLU A 17 15.14 -6.72 20.36
N LYS A 18 15.76 -7.06 19.22
CA LYS A 18 17.15 -6.71 18.94
C LYS A 18 17.28 -5.19 18.77
N ALA A 19 18.35 -4.63 19.34
CA ALA A 19 18.72 -3.26 19.06
C ALA A 19 19.02 -3.09 17.57
N PRO A 20 18.54 -2.00 16.92
CA PRO A 20 18.84 -1.74 15.52
C PRO A 20 20.35 -1.54 15.33
N SER A 21 20.93 -2.26 14.38
CA SER A 21 22.34 -2.11 14.00
C SER A 21 22.44 -1.42 12.64
N GLY A 22 22.93 -0.18 12.63
CA GLY A 22 23.21 0.56 11.40
C GLY A 22 22.02 1.33 10.81
N GLU A 23 22.10 1.60 9.51
CA GLU A 23 21.08 2.35 8.77
C GLU A 23 19.81 1.52 8.60
N ILE A 24 18.66 2.11 8.99
CA ILE A 24 17.35 1.47 8.83
C ILE A 24 16.82 1.78 7.44
N ARG A 25 16.59 0.73 6.64
CA ARG A 25 15.95 0.85 5.33
C ARG A 25 14.48 0.47 5.43
N ILE A 26 13.62 1.31 4.85
CA ILE A 26 12.17 1.12 4.90
C ILE A 26 11.68 0.85 3.49
N ASN A 27 11.05 -0.30 3.28
CA ASN A 27 10.50 -0.66 1.97
C ASN A 27 9.04 -1.10 2.10
N SER A 28 8.17 -0.52 1.27
CA SER A 28 6.74 -0.83 1.21
C SER A 28 6.37 -1.47 -0.11
N THR A 29 5.96 -2.74 -0.08
CA THR A 29 5.68 -3.54 -1.27
C THR A 29 4.23 -4.02 -1.29
N PRO A 30 3.38 -3.53 -2.21
CA PRO A 30 2.10 -4.14 -2.54
C PRO A 30 2.29 -5.38 -3.41
N LYS A 31 1.45 -6.39 -3.22
CA LYS A 31 1.37 -7.57 -4.08
C LYS A 31 -0.08 -8.03 -4.22
N VAL A 32 -0.48 -8.35 -5.44
CA VAL A 32 -1.77 -8.99 -5.73
C VAL A 32 -1.58 -10.50 -5.73
N ASN A 33 -2.34 -11.19 -4.89
CA ASN A 33 -2.28 -12.63 -4.71
C ASN A 33 -3.31 -13.37 -5.56
N ASP A 34 -4.50 -12.79 -5.75
CA ASP A 34 -5.55 -13.38 -6.58
C ASP A 34 -6.53 -12.35 -7.14
N ILE A 35 -7.24 -12.72 -8.20
CA ILE A 35 -8.27 -11.90 -8.85
C ILE A 35 -9.49 -12.76 -9.13
N LYS A 36 -10.64 -12.38 -8.58
CA LYS A 36 -11.92 -13.06 -8.79
C LYS A 36 -12.97 -12.09 -9.32
N GLU A 37 -13.93 -12.61 -10.06
CA GLU A 37 -15.13 -11.84 -10.42
C GLU A 37 -16.18 -12.00 -9.33
N VAL A 38 -16.76 -10.88 -8.88
CA VAL A 38 -17.79 -10.85 -7.84
C VAL A 38 -18.99 -10.03 -8.31
N SER A 39 -20.19 -10.44 -7.90
CA SER A 39 -21.41 -9.68 -8.19
C SER A 39 -21.60 -8.59 -7.12
N VAL A 40 -21.73 -7.34 -7.55
CA VAL A 40 -22.00 -6.20 -6.66
C VAL A 40 -23.49 -5.89 -6.77
N ALA A 41 -24.28 -6.44 -5.83
CA ALA A 41 -25.74 -6.37 -5.85
C ALA A 41 -26.26 -4.93 -5.91
N THR A 42 -25.65 -4.00 -5.18
CA THR A 42 -26.01 -2.58 -5.14
C THR A 42 -25.85 -1.87 -6.48
N LEU A 43 -24.95 -2.35 -7.34
CA LEU A 43 -24.68 -1.77 -8.66
C LEU A 43 -25.27 -2.59 -9.81
N LYS A 44 -25.85 -3.76 -9.53
CA LYS A 44 -26.29 -4.75 -10.53
C LYS A 44 -25.21 -5.03 -11.60
N LYS A 45 -23.94 -4.99 -11.19
CA LYS A 45 -22.76 -5.15 -12.06
C LYS A 45 -21.80 -6.14 -11.44
N LYS A 46 -20.95 -6.73 -12.29
CA LYS A 46 -19.83 -7.55 -11.84
C LYS A 46 -18.58 -6.69 -11.69
N ALA A 47 -17.86 -6.89 -10.59
CA ALA A 47 -16.59 -6.25 -10.31
C ALA A 47 -15.49 -7.30 -10.19
N LEU A 48 -14.24 -6.82 -10.20
CA LEU A 48 -13.08 -7.63 -9.89
C LEU A 48 -12.68 -7.42 -8.43
N ALA A 49 -12.57 -8.52 -7.69
CA ALA A 49 -12.03 -8.59 -6.35
C ALA A 49 -10.56 -8.97 -6.42
N PHE A 50 -9.69 -8.04 -6.03
CA PHE A 50 -8.24 -8.21 -5.97
C PHE A 50 -7.84 -8.54 -4.54
N GLN A 51 -7.43 -9.78 -4.29
CA GLN A 51 -6.83 -10.15 -3.02
C GLN A 51 -5.39 -9.64 -3.00
N PHE A 52 -5.02 -8.87 -1.99
CA PHE A 52 -3.71 -8.24 -1.90
C PHE A 52 -3.04 -8.49 -0.55
N GLU A 53 -1.72 -8.37 -0.56
CA GLU A 53 -0.90 -8.14 0.62
C GLU A 53 -0.09 -6.85 0.43
N PHE A 54 0.09 -6.10 1.50
CA PHE A 54 0.91 -4.90 1.55
C PHE A 54 1.85 -5.03 2.73
N VAL A 55 3.16 -5.08 2.45
CA VAL A 55 4.19 -5.32 3.47
C VAL A 55 5.11 -4.13 3.56
N THR A 56 5.33 -3.61 4.77
CA THR A 56 6.38 -2.63 5.07
C THR A 56 7.44 -3.31 5.92
N ARG A 57 8.68 -3.39 5.41
CA ARG A 57 9.82 -3.96 6.13
C ARG A 57 10.79 -2.88 6.57
N TYR A 58 11.34 -3.08 7.76
CA TYR A 58 12.42 -2.29 8.34
C TYR A 58 13.67 -3.17 8.44
N ASP A 59 14.60 -2.95 7.51
CA ASP A 59 15.84 -3.72 7.42
C ASP A 59 16.98 -3.03 8.19
N PRO A 60 17.92 -3.80 8.77
CA PRO A 60 17.94 -5.27 8.84
C PRO A 60 17.13 -5.80 10.04
N ASP A 61 16.11 -6.63 9.78
CA ASP A 61 15.37 -7.42 10.79
C ASP A 61 14.86 -6.63 12.01
N LEU A 62 14.45 -5.36 11.80
CA LEU A 62 13.93 -4.51 12.88
C LEU A 62 12.42 -4.70 13.08
N ALA A 63 11.65 -4.74 12.00
CA ALA A 63 10.20 -4.87 12.06
C ALA A 63 9.58 -5.25 10.71
N GLU A 64 8.42 -5.90 10.78
CA GLU A 64 7.56 -6.16 9.62
C GLU A 64 6.12 -5.75 9.95
N LEU A 65 5.53 -4.90 9.10
CA LEU A 65 4.12 -4.56 9.12
C LEU A 65 3.45 -5.16 7.89
N LYS A 66 2.32 -5.83 8.09
CA LYS A 66 1.60 -6.51 7.01
C LYS A 66 0.10 -6.21 7.09
N ILE A 67 -0.47 -5.82 5.95
CA ILE A 67 -1.91 -5.69 5.74
C ILE A 67 -2.30 -6.64 4.62
N GLU A 68 -3.31 -7.47 4.86
CA GLU A 68 -3.94 -8.29 3.83
C GLU A 68 -5.40 -7.89 3.68
N GLY A 69 -5.90 -7.98 2.46
CA GLY A 69 -7.28 -7.60 2.21
C GLY A 69 -7.75 -7.89 0.80
N GLU A 70 -8.89 -7.29 0.48
CA GLU A 70 -9.53 -7.36 -0.81
C GLU A 70 -9.91 -5.95 -1.30
N LEU A 71 -9.60 -5.66 -2.55
CA LEU A 71 -9.95 -4.41 -3.24
C LEU A 71 -10.97 -4.72 -4.34
N LEU A 72 -12.08 -3.99 -4.36
CA LEU A 72 -13.11 -4.10 -5.39
C LEU A 72 -12.91 -3.04 -6.47
N TYR A 73 -12.81 -3.48 -7.70
CA TYR A 73 -12.51 -2.68 -8.87
C TYR A 73 -13.56 -2.89 -9.96
N LEU A 74 -14.14 -1.80 -10.45
CA LEU A 74 -15.09 -1.79 -11.55
C LEU A 74 -14.37 -1.51 -12.86
N ALA A 75 -14.16 -2.54 -13.68
CA ALA A 75 -13.58 -2.39 -15.01
C ALA A 75 -14.66 -2.17 -16.07
N ASP A 76 -14.27 -1.59 -17.21
CA ASP A 76 -15.13 -1.55 -18.39
C ASP A 76 -15.39 -2.95 -18.96
N LYS A 77 -14.36 -3.81 -18.92
CA LYS A 77 -14.42 -5.23 -19.34
C LYS A 77 -13.58 -6.10 -18.40
N ASN A 78 -14.22 -7.05 -17.74
CA ASN A 78 -13.55 -7.95 -16.79
C ASN A 78 -12.77 -9.08 -17.50
N GLU A 79 -13.28 -9.61 -18.63
CA GLU A 79 -12.67 -10.80 -19.24
C GLU A 79 -11.21 -10.62 -19.67
N PRO A 80 -10.77 -9.50 -20.27
CA PRO A 80 -9.37 -9.32 -20.66
C PRO A 80 -8.42 -9.38 -19.46
N ILE A 81 -8.80 -8.75 -18.34
CA ILE A 81 -7.99 -8.72 -17.12
C ILE A 81 -7.89 -10.14 -16.54
N LEU A 82 -9.02 -10.85 -16.42
CA LEU A 82 -9.05 -12.23 -15.92
C LEU A 82 -8.29 -13.20 -16.82
N LYS A 83 -8.39 -13.05 -18.15
CA LYS A 83 -7.64 -13.86 -19.11
C LYS A 83 -6.14 -13.63 -18.98
N GLN A 84 -5.71 -12.38 -18.83
CA GLN A 84 -4.30 -12.05 -18.65
C GLN A 84 -3.77 -12.60 -17.31
N TRP A 85 -4.52 -12.45 -16.22
CA TRP A 85 -4.16 -13.00 -14.91
C TRP A 85 -4.00 -14.52 -14.96
N LYS A 86 -4.95 -15.23 -15.54
CA LYS A 86 -4.92 -16.70 -15.66
C LYS A 86 -3.75 -17.20 -16.51
N LYS A 87 -3.41 -16.49 -17.60
CA LYS A 87 -2.36 -16.91 -18.54
C LYS A 87 -0.95 -16.51 -18.11
N LYS A 88 -0.79 -15.28 -17.61
CA LYS A 88 0.53 -14.65 -17.40
C LYS A 88 0.80 -14.28 -15.95
N LYS A 89 -0.19 -14.38 -15.05
CA LYS A 89 -0.12 -13.86 -13.67
C LYS A 89 0.29 -12.38 -13.63
N THR A 90 -0.14 -11.62 -14.63
CA THR A 90 0.05 -10.17 -14.71
C THR A 90 -1.29 -9.45 -14.88
N ILE A 91 -1.30 -8.17 -14.56
CA ILE A 91 -2.44 -7.27 -14.66
C ILE A 91 -2.14 -6.27 -15.78
N PRO A 92 -3.14 -5.85 -16.60
CA PRO A 92 -2.96 -4.74 -17.52
C PRO A 92 -2.38 -3.50 -16.82
N GLU A 93 -1.47 -2.80 -17.47
CA GLU A 93 -0.68 -1.73 -16.85
C GLU A 93 -1.56 -0.61 -16.29
N ASN A 94 -2.57 -0.16 -17.04
CA ASN A 94 -3.51 0.87 -16.61
C ASN A 94 -4.26 0.47 -15.32
N VAL A 95 -4.75 -0.77 -15.25
CA VAL A 95 -5.45 -1.31 -14.08
C VAL A 95 -4.48 -1.45 -12.90
N SER A 96 -3.25 -1.90 -13.17
CA SER A 96 -2.20 -2.04 -12.16
C SER A 96 -1.88 -0.70 -11.51
N VAL A 97 -1.62 0.34 -12.30
CA VAL A 97 -1.31 1.69 -11.80
C VAL A 97 -2.41 2.21 -10.88
N GLU A 98 -3.67 2.05 -11.25
CA GLU A 98 -4.80 2.53 -10.44
C GLU A 98 -4.93 1.77 -9.11
N ILE A 99 -4.80 0.44 -9.14
CA ILE A 99 -4.86 -0.41 -7.95
C ILE A 99 -3.70 -0.11 -7.01
N LEU A 100 -2.48 -0.08 -7.55
CA LEU A 100 -1.27 0.16 -6.75
C LEU A 100 -1.30 1.54 -6.10
N ASN A 101 -1.68 2.58 -6.83
CA ASN A 101 -1.82 3.93 -6.26
C ASN A 101 -2.87 3.97 -5.14
N HIS A 102 -3.99 3.27 -5.30
CA HIS A 102 -5.00 3.16 -4.26
C HIS A 102 -4.47 2.42 -3.03
N LEU A 103 -3.80 1.28 -3.22
CA LEU A 103 -3.20 0.49 -2.15
C LEU A 103 -2.14 1.28 -1.40
N PHE A 104 -1.22 1.95 -2.09
CA PHE A 104 -0.22 2.81 -1.46
C PHE A 104 -0.89 3.89 -0.61
N ARG A 105 -1.84 4.65 -1.17
CA ARG A 105 -2.51 5.71 -0.41
C ARG A 105 -3.20 5.19 0.84
N ARG A 106 -3.91 4.06 0.76
CA ARG A 106 -4.72 3.54 1.88
C ARG A 106 -3.88 2.78 2.90
N CYS A 107 -2.95 1.95 2.44
CA CYS A 107 -2.14 1.11 3.32
C CYS A 107 -1.07 1.93 4.01
N LEU A 108 -0.38 2.85 3.32
CA LEU A 108 0.67 3.67 3.95
C LEU A 108 0.13 4.54 5.10
N LEU A 109 -1.09 5.07 4.98
CA LEU A 109 -1.73 5.80 6.09
C LEU A 109 -1.95 4.91 7.32
N LYS A 110 -2.32 3.64 7.13
CA LYS A 110 -2.49 2.68 8.23
C LYS A 110 -1.15 2.22 8.80
N MET A 111 -0.18 1.97 7.93
CA MET A 111 1.17 1.59 8.34
C MET A 111 1.85 2.70 9.14
N ALA A 112 1.59 3.98 8.85
CA ALA A 112 2.11 5.08 9.64
C ALA A 112 1.63 5.06 11.09
N VAL A 113 0.35 4.71 11.33
CA VAL A 113 -0.19 4.56 12.69
C VAL A 113 0.44 3.37 13.40
N LEU A 114 0.52 2.22 12.73
CA LEU A 114 1.15 1.01 13.31
C LEU A 114 2.65 1.20 13.58
N ALA A 115 3.33 1.95 12.73
CA ALA A 115 4.72 2.31 12.92
C ALA A 115 4.88 3.18 14.18
N ASP A 116 4.00 4.18 14.37
CA ASP A 116 4.00 5.03 15.55
C ASP A 116 3.75 4.23 16.84
N ASP A 117 2.74 3.33 16.84
CA ASP A 117 2.44 2.44 17.96
C ASP A 117 3.65 1.56 18.35
N LEU A 118 4.45 1.15 17.37
CA LEU A 118 5.67 0.36 17.57
C LEU A 118 6.94 1.21 17.72
N GLN A 119 6.82 2.54 17.78
CA GLN A 119 7.94 3.49 17.84
C GLN A 119 8.97 3.29 16.71
N LEU A 120 8.48 3.04 15.50
CA LEU A 120 9.25 2.90 14.27
C LEU A 120 9.15 4.20 13.45
N PRO A 121 10.16 4.54 12.62
CA PRO A 121 10.03 5.65 11.69
C PRO A 121 8.85 5.44 10.73
N PRO A 122 8.05 6.47 10.41
CA PRO A 122 6.91 6.31 9.52
C PRO A 122 7.36 5.95 8.09
N PRO A 123 6.65 5.07 7.37
CA PRO A 123 6.96 4.71 5.99
C PRO A 123 6.49 5.76 4.97
N ILE A 124 6.16 6.96 5.44
CA ILE A 124 5.72 8.10 4.63
C ILE A 124 6.47 9.35 5.04
N GLN A 125 6.64 10.27 4.09
CA GLN A 125 7.18 11.59 4.38
C GLN A 125 6.12 12.42 5.10
N ILE A 126 6.38 12.73 6.37
CA ILE A 126 5.56 13.64 7.14
C ILE A 126 6.02 15.08 6.82
N PRO A 127 5.11 16.00 6.47
CA PRO A 127 5.45 17.41 6.30
C PRO A 127 6.11 17.97 7.56
N ARG A 128 7.22 18.69 7.38
CA ARG A 128 7.92 19.38 8.48
C ARG A 128 7.71 20.88 8.34
N VAL A 129 7.32 21.53 9.43
CA VAL A 129 7.34 22.99 9.50
C VAL A 129 8.79 23.42 9.64
N THR A 130 9.29 24.19 8.67
CA THR A 130 10.60 24.82 8.75
C THR A 130 10.41 26.32 8.92
N THR A 131 11.08 26.92 9.88
CA THR A 131 11.22 28.38 9.93
C THR A 131 12.17 28.77 8.82
N LYS A 132 11.75 29.62 7.88
CA LYS A 132 12.66 30.25 6.90
C LYS A 132 13.78 30.94 7.70
N LYS A 133 14.99 30.36 7.71
CA LYS A 133 16.17 31.10 8.17
C LYS A 133 16.29 32.31 7.25
N GLN A 134 16.11 33.51 7.79
CA GLN A 134 16.54 34.72 7.12
C GLN A 134 18.05 34.60 6.95
N THR A 135 18.51 34.41 5.71
CA THR A 135 19.91 34.65 5.35
C THR A 135 20.18 36.11 5.67
N PRO A 136 21.14 36.46 6.54
CA PRO A 136 21.54 37.85 6.69
C PRO A 136 22.09 38.31 5.34
N ALA A 137 21.44 39.30 4.75
CA ALA A 137 21.98 40.01 3.61
C ALA A 137 23.22 40.78 4.08
N GLY A 138 24.40 40.35 3.63
CA GLY A 138 25.61 41.17 3.46
C GLY A 138 26.28 41.76 4.72
N VAL A 139 27.53 41.37 4.94
CA VAL A 139 28.67 42.26 5.22
C VAL A 139 29.84 41.51 4.60
N GLY A 140 30.45 41.92 3.48
CA GLY A 140 31.15 43.19 3.25
C GLY A 140 32.57 42.78 2.83
#